data_AF-A0A453AT78-F1
#
_entry.id   AF-A0A453AT78-F1
#
_cell.length_a   1.000
_cell.length_b   1.000
_cell.length_c   1.000
_cell.angle_alpha   90.00
_cell.angle_beta   90.00
_cell.angle_gamma   90.00
#
_symmetry.space_group_name_H-M   'P 1'
#
loop_
_entity.id
_entity.type
_entity.pdbx_description
1 polymer ?
#
loop_
_entity_poly.entity_id
_entity_poly.type
_entity_poly.pdbx_seq_one_letter_code
_entity_poly.pdbx_strand_id
1 'polypeptide(L)'
;KELGDKGVIVFEDVKDVIMKNDRSLPECFRLFDLFHILTTDHDTVTRIAKEVVGDFAAENVVYLEIRTTPKNNEAKGMTKRSYMNAVVKGLKSVEDVDVVLFDSNLRNDEKLSCTPMTDLGDDTKRKRIYVRLLLSIDCRETTSAALDTVNLAMEMKDQGVIGIDLSGNPVVGEWETYLPALEHAKELGIPTTIHCGEVPNRKEIQAMLDFCPQRLGHVCCLDDEEWKKLKSSVIPVEICLTSNVMTGGTPSLELHHFADLYNTKHPLSICTDDSGLFSTSLSNEYYLAASTFGLSKTELFRLAQGAVEFVFADDE
;
A
#
# COMPACT_ATOMS: atom_id res chain seq x y z
N LYS A 1 10.32 2.94 -31.15
CA LYS A 1 9.05 3.59 -31.54
C LYS A 1 8.54 4.25 -30.28
N GLU A 2 8.33 5.56 -30.28
CA GLU A 2 7.69 6.19 -29.13
C GLU A 2 6.28 5.60 -29.03
N LEU A 3 5.94 5.06 -27.85
CA LEU A 3 4.61 4.52 -27.61
C LEU A 3 3.62 5.69 -27.71
N GLY A 4 2.59 5.54 -28.56
CA GLY A 4 1.52 6.53 -28.65
C GLY A 4 1.59 7.52 -29.83
N ASP A 5 2.56 7.40 -30.75
CA ASP A 5 2.61 8.24 -31.98
C ASP A 5 1.33 8.20 -32.85
N LYS A 6 0.43 7.23 -32.60
CA LYS A 6 -0.87 7.09 -33.30
C LYS A 6 -2.09 7.40 -32.42
N GLY A 7 -1.91 7.98 -31.24
CA GLY A 7 -2.99 8.47 -30.37
C GLY A 7 -3.75 7.40 -29.57
N VAL A 8 -3.52 6.10 -29.82
CA VAL A 8 -4.08 5.00 -29.03
C VAL A 8 -3.01 3.91 -28.89
N ILE A 9 -2.74 3.49 -27.66
CA ILE A 9 -1.90 2.31 -27.36
C ILE A 9 -2.83 1.09 -27.31
N VAL A 10 -2.56 0.07 -28.12
CA VAL A 10 -3.31 -1.19 -28.09
C VAL A 10 -2.49 -2.27 -27.37
N PHE A 11 -3.15 -3.32 -26.87
CA PHE A 11 -2.47 -4.38 -26.11
C PHE A 11 -1.28 -4.98 -26.87
N GLU A 12 -1.38 -5.18 -28.18
CA GLU A 12 -0.28 -5.76 -28.97
C GLU A 12 0.97 -4.86 -29.00
N ASP A 13 0.84 -3.54 -28.74
CA ASP A 13 2.00 -2.64 -28.64
C ASP A 13 2.83 -2.87 -27.36
N VAL A 14 2.21 -3.46 -26.33
CA VAL A 14 2.78 -3.59 -24.97
C VAL A 14 2.86 -5.03 -24.47
N LYS A 15 2.29 -5.98 -25.21
CA LYS A 15 2.15 -7.39 -24.84
C LYS A 15 3.46 -8.04 -24.44
N ASP A 16 4.53 -7.83 -25.19
CA ASP A 16 5.83 -8.46 -24.90
C ASP A 16 6.43 -7.97 -23.58
N VAL A 17 6.09 -6.74 -23.16
CA VAL A 17 6.53 -6.17 -21.89
C VAL A 17 5.65 -6.70 -20.76
N ILE A 18 4.32 -6.64 -20.91
CA ILE A 18 3.35 -7.09 -19.90
C ILE A 18 3.44 -8.61 -19.65
N MET A 19 3.54 -9.40 -20.72
CA MET A 19 3.52 -10.88 -20.66
C MET A 19 4.90 -11.48 -20.34
N LYS A 20 5.93 -10.66 -20.13
CA LYS A 20 7.24 -11.16 -19.67
C LYS A 20 7.05 -11.78 -18.27
N ASN A 21 7.63 -12.95 -18.01
CA ASN A 21 7.51 -13.61 -16.69
C ASN A 21 8.45 -13.06 -15.62
N ASP A 22 9.52 -12.37 -16.02
CA ASP A 22 10.49 -11.77 -15.11
C ASP A 22 9.90 -10.52 -14.42
N ARG A 23 9.98 -10.50 -13.10
CA ARG A 23 9.57 -9.39 -12.21
C ARG A 23 10.67 -9.06 -11.20
N SER A 24 11.93 -9.15 -11.62
CA SER A 24 13.03 -8.58 -10.85
C SER A 24 12.78 -7.11 -10.54
N LEU A 25 13.37 -6.60 -9.44
CA LEU A 25 13.13 -5.23 -8.97
C LEU A 25 13.33 -4.15 -10.08
N PRO A 26 14.41 -4.18 -10.89
CA PRO A 26 14.56 -3.20 -11.98
C PRO A 26 13.50 -3.32 -13.08
N GLU A 27 13.03 -4.53 -13.38
CA GLU A 27 11.97 -4.74 -14.38
C GLU A 27 10.61 -4.27 -13.89
N CYS A 28 10.33 -4.39 -12.58
CA CYS A 28 9.13 -3.83 -11.96
C CYS A 28 9.03 -2.32 -12.21
N PHE A 29 10.11 -1.56 -11.98
CA PHE A 29 10.10 -0.11 -12.24
C PHE A 29 9.95 0.25 -13.72
N ARG A 30 10.49 -0.55 -14.65
CA ARG A 30 10.21 -0.37 -16.09
C ARG A 30 8.75 -0.62 -16.44
N LEU A 31 8.11 -1.61 -15.79
CA LEU A 31 6.69 -1.89 -15.95
C LEU A 31 5.83 -0.77 -15.38
N PHE A 32 6.20 -0.21 -14.22
CA PHE A 32 5.51 0.95 -13.66
C PHE A 32 5.56 2.16 -14.59
N ASP A 33 6.70 2.44 -15.23
CA ASP A 33 6.78 3.52 -16.23
C ASP A 33 5.79 3.30 -17.38
N LEU A 34 5.63 2.05 -17.85
CA LEU A 34 4.60 1.71 -18.83
C LEU A 34 3.18 1.86 -18.28
N PHE A 35 2.90 1.37 -17.07
CA PHE A 35 1.59 1.52 -16.44
C PHE A 35 1.20 2.99 -16.29
N HIS A 36 2.15 3.86 -15.93
CA HIS A 36 1.92 5.29 -15.81
C HIS A 36 1.56 5.93 -17.16
N ILE A 37 2.18 5.52 -18.27
CA ILE A 37 1.79 5.97 -19.61
C ILE A 37 0.33 5.61 -19.91
N LEU A 38 -0.09 4.40 -19.53
CA LEU A 38 -1.43 3.87 -19.82
C LEU A 38 -2.53 4.43 -18.91
N THR A 39 -2.20 4.76 -17.66
CA THR A 39 -3.21 4.98 -16.60
C THR A 39 -3.31 6.42 -16.10
N THR A 40 -2.37 7.31 -16.45
CA THR A 40 -2.35 8.68 -15.91
C THR A 40 -3.33 9.61 -16.66
N ASP A 41 -4.63 9.37 -16.49
CA ASP A 41 -5.76 10.28 -16.82
C ASP A 41 -6.94 10.06 -15.89
N HIS A 42 -7.83 11.07 -15.77
CA HIS A 42 -8.87 11.07 -14.74
C HIS A 42 -9.85 9.90 -14.88
N ASP A 43 -10.24 9.54 -16.10
CA ASP A 43 -11.22 8.47 -16.33
C ASP A 43 -10.62 7.10 -16.00
N THR A 44 -9.39 6.85 -16.42
CA THR A 44 -8.70 5.59 -16.12
C THR A 44 -8.40 5.47 -14.63
N VAL A 45 -7.92 6.54 -13.97
CA VAL A 45 -7.71 6.57 -12.51
C VAL A 45 -9.00 6.30 -11.75
N THR A 46 -10.11 6.93 -12.16
CA THR A 46 -11.44 6.69 -11.57
C THR A 46 -11.83 5.22 -11.68
N ARG A 47 -11.64 4.63 -12.87
CA ARG A 47 -11.97 3.23 -13.15
C ARG A 47 -11.15 2.27 -12.30
N ILE A 48 -9.82 2.36 -12.33
CA ILE A 48 -8.96 1.40 -11.62
C ILE A 48 -9.11 1.52 -10.10
N ALA A 49 -9.37 2.72 -9.57
CA ALA A 49 -9.68 2.88 -8.14
C ALA A 49 -10.97 2.16 -7.73
N LYS A 50 -12.00 2.16 -8.59
CA LYS A 50 -13.23 1.36 -8.39
C LYS A 50 -12.93 -0.13 -8.44
N GLU A 51 -12.21 -0.59 -9.46
CA GLU A 51 -11.90 -2.01 -9.68
C GLU A 51 -11.09 -2.60 -8.53
N VAL A 52 -10.04 -1.92 -8.04
CA VAL A 52 -9.20 -2.38 -6.93
C VAL A 52 -10.01 -2.63 -5.64
N VAL A 53 -10.93 -1.73 -5.28
CA VAL A 53 -11.80 -1.94 -4.12
C VAL A 53 -12.72 -3.14 -4.31
N GLY A 54 -13.25 -3.31 -5.52
CA GLY A 54 -14.08 -4.45 -5.88
C GLY A 54 -13.33 -5.78 -5.70
N ASP A 55 -12.09 -5.84 -6.20
CA ASP A 55 -11.25 -7.04 -6.12
C ASP A 55 -10.94 -7.43 -4.67
N PHE A 56 -10.51 -6.47 -3.83
CA PHE A 56 -10.21 -6.75 -2.42
C PHE A 56 -11.49 -7.11 -1.63
N ALA A 57 -12.61 -6.47 -1.90
CA ALA A 57 -13.88 -6.81 -1.24
C ALA A 57 -14.41 -8.18 -1.70
N ALA A 58 -14.13 -8.60 -2.93
CA ALA A 58 -14.49 -9.93 -3.43
C ALA A 58 -13.83 -11.05 -2.61
N GLU A 59 -12.60 -10.82 -2.11
CA GLU A 59 -11.89 -11.73 -1.22
C GLU A 59 -12.06 -11.45 0.29
N ASN A 60 -13.08 -10.65 0.66
CA ASN A 60 -13.47 -10.34 2.04
C ASN A 60 -12.46 -9.49 2.82
N VAL A 61 -11.67 -8.65 2.15
CA VAL A 61 -11.00 -7.54 2.83
C VAL A 61 -12.06 -6.59 3.39
N VAL A 62 -11.98 -6.35 4.70
CA VAL A 62 -12.92 -5.48 5.42
C VAL A 62 -12.36 -4.08 5.66
N TYR A 63 -11.03 -3.92 5.66
CA TYR A 63 -10.35 -2.65 5.80
C TYR A 63 -9.17 -2.60 4.82
N LEU A 64 -9.05 -1.53 4.05
CA LEU A 64 -8.05 -1.36 3.01
C LEU A 64 -7.45 0.05 3.03
N GLU A 65 -6.14 0.12 3.25
CA GLU A 65 -5.34 1.32 2.98
C GLU A 65 -4.78 1.23 1.57
N ILE A 66 -5.34 2.02 0.65
CA ILE A 66 -4.82 2.13 -0.72
C ILE A 66 -3.75 3.22 -0.73
N ARG A 67 -2.54 2.87 -1.14
CA ARG A 67 -1.46 3.84 -1.39
C ARG A 67 -1.37 4.16 -2.88
N THR A 68 -1.15 5.43 -3.20
CA THR A 68 -0.93 5.88 -4.57
C THR A 68 -0.12 7.17 -4.59
N THR A 69 0.79 7.31 -5.56
CA THR A 69 1.54 8.54 -5.80
C THR A 69 0.72 9.50 -6.66
N PRO A 70 0.29 10.66 -6.15
CA PRO A 70 -0.43 11.66 -6.94
C PRO A 70 0.43 12.15 -8.11
N LYS A 71 -0.13 12.14 -9.33
CA LYS A 71 0.61 12.50 -10.55
C LYS A 71 0.17 13.84 -11.15
N ASN A 72 1.11 14.50 -11.81
CA ASN A 72 0.82 15.58 -12.77
C ASN A 72 0.91 15.01 -14.20
N ASN A 73 0.03 15.46 -15.09
CA ASN A 73 0.10 15.19 -16.53
C ASN A 73 -0.44 16.41 -17.28
N GLU A 74 0.46 17.33 -17.65
CA GLU A 74 0.11 18.60 -18.30
C GLU A 74 -0.65 18.40 -19.61
N ALA A 75 -0.24 17.41 -20.42
CA ALA A 75 -0.87 17.10 -21.70
C ALA A 75 -2.35 16.70 -21.56
N LYS A 76 -2.74 16.17 -20.40
CA LYS A 76 -4.11 15.80 -20.07
C LYS A 76 -4.75 16.72 -19.01
N GLY A 77 -4.12 17.87 -18.70
CA GLY A 77 -4.64 18.84 -17.72
C GLY A 77 -4.75 18.30 -16.29
N MET A 78 -3.94 17.31 -15.92
CA MET A 78 -3.99 16.67 -14.61
C MET A 78 -2.95 17.28 -13.66
N THR A 79 -3.42 17.67 -12.48
CA THR A 79 -2.59 17.99 -11.30
C THR A 79 -2.69 16.88 -10.25
N LYS A 80 -1.74 16.83 -9.29
CA LYS A 80 -1.78 15.94 -8.12
C LYS A 80 -3.15 15.94 -7.42
N ARG A 81 -3.72 17.12 -7.19
CA ARG A 81 -5.07 17.25 -6.60
C ARG A 81 -6.14 16.63 -7.49
N SER A 82 -6.14 16.94 -8.78
CA SER A 82 -7.17 16.43 -9.69
C SER A 82 -7.06 14.91 -9.88
N TYR A 83 -5.85 14.34 -9.81
CA TYR A 83 -5.61 12.90 -9.75
C TYR A 83 -6.28 12.30 -8.52
N MET A 84 -6.04 12.87 -7.32
CA MET A 84 -6.66 12.36 -6.10
C MET A 84 -8.18 12.53 -6.09
N ASN A 85 -8.71 13.61 -6.68
CA ASN A 85 -10.16 13.74 -6.87
C ASN A 85 -10.74 12.64 -7.76
N ALA A 86 -10.00 12.18 -8.79
CA ALA A 86 -10.40 11.06 -9.62
C ALA A 86 -10.36 9.73 -8.83
N VAL A 87 -9.34 9.52 -7.99
CA VAL A 87 -9.30 8.37 -7.06
C VAL A 87 -10.54 8.37 -6.17
N VAL A 88 -10.80 9.45 -5.44
CA VAL A 88 -11.97 9.58 -4.54
C VAL A 88 -13.29 9.38 -5.30
N LYS A 89 -13.40 9.89 -6.54
CA LYS A 89 -14.56 9.66 -7.41
C LYS A 89 -14.74 8.17 -7.71
N GLY A 90 -13.65 7.47 -8.04
CA GLY A 90 -13.65 6.02 -8.29
C GLY A 90 -14.16 5.24 -7.08
N LEU A 91 -13.62 5.53 -5.90
CA LEU A 91 -14.02 4.89 -4.66
C LEU A 91 -15.50 5.13 -4.31
N LYS A 92 -16.03 6.34 -4.57
CA LYS A 92 -17.46 6.68 -4.40
C LYS A 92 -18.38 6.02 -5.43
N SER A 93 -17.83 5.52 -6.53
CA SER A 93 -18.58 4.89 -7.63
C SER A 93 -18.65 3.36 -7.54
N VAL A 94 -18.13 2.77 -6.48
CA VAL A 94 -18.20 1.32 -6.22
C VAL A 94 -19.65 0.95 -5.92
N GLU A 95 -20.19 0.01 -6.70
CA GLU A 95 -21.61 -0.36 -6.70
C GLU A 95 -21.86 -1.80 -6.28
N ASP A 96 -20.84 -2.62 -6.06
CA ASP A 96 -21.02 -4.05 -5.69
C ASP A 96 -20.94 -4.28 -4.18
N VAL A 97 -20.29 -3.37 -3.45
CA VAL A 97 -20.08 -3.44 -1.99
C VAL A 97 -20.34 -2.09 -1.33
N ASP A 98 -20.60 -2.08 -0.03
CA ASP A 98 -20.74 -0.86 0.77
C ASP A 98 -19.35 -0.33 1.14
N VAL A 99 -18.95 0.77 0.52
CA VAL A 99 -17.64 1.39 0.78
C VAL A 99 -17.77 2.52 1.80
N VAL A 100 -17.01 2.41 2.88
CA VAL A 100 -16.91 3.45 3.92
C VAL A 100 -15.58 4.19 3.79
N LEU A 101 -15.59 5.34 3.12
CA LEU A 101 -14.37 6.11 2.81
C LEU A 101 -13.92 7.02 3.96
N PHE A 102 -14.87 7.66 4.60
CA PHE A 102 -14.68 8.53 5.74
C PHE A 102 -16.05 8.72 6.38
N ASP A 103 -16.09 8.86 7.69
CA ASP A 103 -17.36 8.92 8.40
C ASP A 103 -17.91 10.34 8.38
N SER A 104 -18.61 10.69 7.30
CA SER A 104 -19.36 11.96 7.25
C SER A 104 -20.56 11.98 8.19
N ASN A 105 -20.98 10.82 8.72
CA ASN A 105 -22.21 10.64 9.47
C ASN A 105 -22.02 10.63 11.00
N LEU A 106 -20.80 10.63 11.54
CA LEU A 106 -20.57 10.81 12.99
C LEU A 106 -20.98 12.19 13.53
N ARG A 107 -21.49 13.11 12.69
CA ARG A 107 -22.22 14.30 13.16
C ARG A 107 -23.69 14.06 13.48
N ASN A 108 -24.27 12.93 13.11
CA ASN A 108 -25.67 12.60 13.41
C ASN A 108 -25.79 11.13 13.89
N ASP A 109 -26.00 10.99 15.20
CA ASP A 109 -26.47 9.82 15.95
C ASP A 109 -26.95 8.62 15.11
N GLU A 110 -26.16 7.56 15.04
CA GLU A 110 -26.65 6.18 15.14
C GLU A 110 -25.55 5.30 15.76
N LYS A 111 -25.72 4.95 17.04
CA LYS A 111 -24.85 4.03 17.76
C LYS A 111 -24.76 2.69 17.02
N LEU A 112 -23.54 2.31 16.66
CA LEU A 112 -23.21 0.97 16.18
C LEU A 112 -23.57 -0.06 17.25
N SER A 113 -24.73 -0.72 17.14
CA SER A 113 -25.14 -1.77 18.08
C SER A 113 -24.47 -3.09 17.68
N CYS A 114 -23.46 -3.52 18.44
CA CYS A 114 -22.92 -4.87 18.34
C CYS A 114 -23.89 -5.88 18.98
N THR A 115 -24.75 -6.50 18.18
CA THR A 115 -25.48 -7.72 18.59
C THR A 115 -24.62 -8.97 18.35
N PRO A 116 -24.48 -9.89 19.32
CA PRO A 116 -23.75 -11.14 19.12
C PRO A 116 -24.44 -12.01 18.06
N MET A 117 -23.66 -12.56 17.12
CA MET A 117 -24.14 -13.49 16.10
C MET A 117 -24.76 -14.73 16.75
N THR A 118 -26.09 -14.74 16.83
CA THR A 118 -26.92 -15.91 17.12
C THR A 118 -28.08 -15.93 16.13
N ASP A 119 -27.78 -15.88 14.83
CA ASP A 119 -28.80 -16.25 13.85
C ASP A 119 -28.16 -16.82 12.58
N LEU A 120 -28.47 -18.08 12.28
CA LEU A 120 -28.17 -18.76 11.02
C LEU A 120 -29.28 -18.45 10.00
N GLY A 121 -29.61 -17.16 9.89
CA GLY A 121 -30.61 -16.62 8.97
C GLY A 121 -29.97 -16.22 7.65
N ASP A 122 -30.68 -16.48 6.56
CA ASP A 122 -30.39 -16.06 5.19
C ASP A 122 -30.33 -14.52 5.10
N ASP A 123 -29.17 -13.94 5.39
CA ASP A 123 -28.96 -12.49 5.37
C ASP A 123 -28.01 -12.16 4.23
N THR A 124 -28.58 -11.86 3.05
CA THR A 124 -27.90 -11.33 1.87
C THR A 124 -27.41 -9.90 2.12
N LYS A 125 -26.73 -9.66 3.23
CA LYS A 125 -26.10 -8.38 3.54
C LYS A 125 -24.95 -8.18 2.58
N ARG A 126 -25.06 -7.11 1.82
CA ARG A 126 -24.01 -6.60 0.95
C ARG A 126 -22.72 -6.47 1.75
N LYS A 127 -21.61 -6.94 1.18
CA LYS A 127 -20.30 -6.85 1.84
C LYS A 127 -19.96 -5.39 2.11
N ARG A 128 -19.29 -5.13 3.22
CA ARG A 128 -18.82 -3.79 3.60
C ARG A 128 -17.29 -3.77 3.65
N ILE A 129 -16.69 -2.72 3.12
CA ILE A 129 -15.25 -2.47 3.16
C ILE A 129 -14.98 -1.02 3.57
N TYR A 130 -14.12 -0.84 4.57
CA TYR A 130 -13.59 0.46 4.96
C TYR A 130 -12.36 0.76 4.11
N VAL A 131 -12.33 1.92 3.47
CA VAL A 131 -11.22 2.30 2.59
C VAL A 131 -10.63 3.60 3.08
N ARG A 132 -9.30 3.65 3.13
CA ARG A 132 -8.51 4.83 3.47
C ARG A 132 -7.39 4.99 2.46
N LEU A 133 -6.85 6.20 2.37
CA LEU A 133 -5.86 6.58 1.37
C LEU A 133 -4.55 7.00 2.02
N LEU A 134 -3.44 6.52 1.46
CA LEU A 134 -2.09 7.01 1.75
C LEU A 134 -1.56 7.69 0.48
N LEU A 135 -1.00 8.90 0.62
CA LEU A 135 -0.32 9.54 -0.51
C LEU A 135 1.15 9.15 -0.51
N SER A 136 1.58 8.52 -1.60
CA SER A 136 2.97 8.11 -1.76
C SER A 136 3.82 9.28 -2.29
N ILE A 137 4.98 9.48 -1.68
CA ILE A 137 6.10 10.26 -2.21
C ILE A 137 6.98 9.26 -2.97
N ASP A 138 7.19 9.51 -4.28
CA ASP A 138 8.08 8.67 -5.09
C ASP A 138 9.54 9.09 -4.89
N CYS A 139 10.46 8.14 -4.74
CA CYS A 139 11.90 8.36 -4.60
C CYS A 139 12.59 9.05 -5.81
N ARG A 140 11.85 9.46 -6.83
CA ARG A 140 12.31 10.34 -7.92
C ARG A 140 11.97 11.81 -7.68
N GLU A 141 11.15 12.12 -6.68
CA GLU A 141 10.66 13.46 -6.41
C GLU A 141 11.70 14.35 -5.72
N THR A 142 11.55 15.66 -5.89
CA THR A 142 12.33 16.65 -5.15
C THR A 142 11.70 16.90 -3.78
N THR A 143 12.46 17.51 -2.85
CA THR A 143 11.94 17.93 -1.54
C THR A 143 10.68 18.80 -1.65
N SER A 144 10.64 19.73 -2.61
CA SER A 144 9.45 20.58 -2.81
C SER A 144 8.23 19.77 -3.23
N ALA A 145 8.41 18.83 -4.16
CA ALA A 145 7.32 18.00 -4.64
C ALA A 145 6.82 17.02 -3.57
N ALA A 146 7.72 16.52 -2.72
CA ALA A 146 7.40 15.72 -1.54
C ALA A 146 6.58 16.54 -0.51
N LEU A 147 7.00 17.78 -0.20
CA LEU A 147 6.25 18.70 0.67
C LEU A 147 4.85 19.00 0.11
N ASP A 148 4.72 19.18 -1.21
CA ASP A 148 3.42 19.36 -1.85
C ASP A 148 2.50 18.15 -1.66
N THR A 149 3.04 16.92 -1.69
CA THR A 149 2.28 15.70 -1.39
C THR A 149 1.78 15.68 0.06
N VAL A 150 2.62 16.06 1.02
CA VAL A 150 2.24 16.13 2.45
C VAL A 150 1.15 17.19 2.69
N ASN A 151 1.30 18.37 2.09
CA ASN A 151 0.30 19.42 2.18
C ASN A 151 -1.04 18.97 1.55
N LEU A 152 -0.99 18.29 0.40
CA LEU A 152 -2.17 17.72 -0.23
C LEU A 152 -2.86 16.67 0.65
N ALA A 153 -2.09 15.82 1.35
CA ALA A 153 -2.65 14.85 2.27
C ALA A 153 -3.43 15.52 3.40
N MET A 154 -2.86 16.58 3.99
CA MET A 154 -3.53 17.37 5.04
C MET A 154 -4.84 18.01 4.55
N GLU A 155 -4.84 18.56 3.34
CA GLU A 155 -6.03 19.18 2.73
C GLU A 155 -7.11 18.16 2.35
N MET A 156 -6.74 16.89 2.16
CA MET A 156 -7.64 15.81 1.76
C MET A 156 -7.98 14.85 2.91
N LYS A 157 -7.64 15.18 4.15
CA LYS A 157 -7.95 14.36 5.33
C LYS A 157 -9.44 14.02 5.45
N ASP A 158 -10.30 15.01 5.20
CA ASP A 158 -11.76 14.87 5.28
C ASP A 158 -12.35 14.11 4.06
N GLN A 159 -11.49 13.56 3.20
CA GLN A 159 -11.84 12.72 2.06
C GLN A 159 -11.27 11.30 2.17
N GLY A 160 -10.78 10.93 3.36
CA GLY A 160 -10.28 9.58 3.67
C GLY A 160 -8.76 9.43 3.52
N VAL A 161 -8.01 10.51 3.31
CA VAL A 161 -6.53 10.48 3.34
C VAL A 161 -6.04 10.49 4.79
N ILE A 162 -5.23 9.52 5.17
CA ILE A 162 -4.83 9.32 6.58
C ILE A 162 -3.33 9.10 6.78
N GLY A 163 -2.53 9.17 5.73
CA GLY A 163 -1.10 8.95 5.89
C GLY A 163 -0.28 9.23 4.65
N ILE A 164 1.04 9.14 4.85
CA ILE A 164 2.06 9.28 3.83
C ILE A 164 2.85 7.98 3.72
N ASP A 165 3.17 7.62 2.49
CA ASP A 165 4.06 6.51 2.14
C ASP A 165 5.32 7.08 1.46
N LEU A 166 6.51 6.57 1.77
CA LEU A 166 7.71 6.78 0.95
C LEU A 166 8.02 5.48 0.22
N SER A 167 8.02 5.53 -1.12
CA SER A 167 8.16 4.36 -2.00
C SER A 167 8.74 4.76 -3.37
N GLY A 168 8.78 3.82 -4.31
CA GLY A 168 9.38 4.03 -5.63
C GLY A 168 10.72 3.31 -5.73
N ASN A 169 11.55 3.69 -6.70
CA ASN A 169 12.79 2.95 -6.96
C ASN A 169 13.81 3.14 -5.81
N PRO A 170 14.16 2.09 -5.04
CA PRO A 170 14.97 2.23 -3.84
C PRO A 170 16.46 2.45 -4.14
N VAL A 171 16.88 2.42 -5.41
CA VAL A 171 18.24 2.82 -5.83
C VAL A 171 18.30 4.24 -6.39
N VAL A 172 17.22 5.01 -6.28
CA VAL A 172 17.13 6.39 -6.75
C VAL A 172 16.81 7.32 -5.58
N GLY A 173 17.44 8.49 -5.60
CA GLY A 173 17.24 9.52 -4.58
C GLY A 173 18.07 9.27 -3.33
N GLU A 174 17.94 10.19 -2.38
CA GLU A 174 18.68 10.16 -1.12
C GLU A 174 17.71 10.50 0.01
N TRP A 175 17.79 9.77 1.12
CA TRP A 175 16.97 9.97 2.33
C TRP A 175 16.81 11.45 2.73
N GLU A 176 17.90 12.22 2.71
CA GLU A 176 17.93 13.64 3.08
C GLU A 176 17.01 14.52 2.21
N THR A 177 16.61 14.05 1.02
CA THR A 177 15.66 14.74 0.13
C THR A 177 14.23 14.69 0.68
N TYR A 178 13.84 13.58 1.29
CA TYR A 178 12.47 13.31 1.75
C TYR A 178 12.27 13.63 3.22
N LEU A 179 13.35 13.55 4.02
CA LEU A 179 13.32 13.80 5.44
C LEU A 179 12.55 15.08 5.83
N PRO A 180 12.76 16.25 5.19
CA PRO A 180 12.01 17.46 5.54
C PRO A 180 10.48 17.32 5.35
N ALA A 181 10.05 16.58 4.32
CA ALA A 181 8.63 16.34 4.09
C ALA A 181 8.05 15.35 5.11
N LEU A 182 8.79 14.30 5.46
CA LEU A 182 8.39 13.33 6.47
C LEU A 182 8.35 13.93 7.88
N GLU A 183 9.30 14.82 8.21
CA GLU A 183 9.29 15.61 9.44
C GLU A 183 8.07 16.54 9.48
N HIS A 184 7.76 17.22 8.37
CA HIS A 184 6.54 18.04 8.26
C HIS A 184 5.26 17.22 8.42
N ALA A 185 5.19 16.00 7.86
CA ALA A 185 4.07 15.08 8.08
C ALA A 185 3.92 14.74 9.58
N LYS A 186 5.03 14.48 10.28
CA LYS A 186 5.06 14.22 11.72
C LYS A 186 4.62 15.43 12.55
N GLU A 187 5.02 16.64 12.18
CA GLU A 187 4.57 17.89 12.81
C GLU A 187 3.05 18.11 12.67
N LEU A 188 2.48 17.70 11.53
CA LEU A 188 1.04 17.72 11.28
C LEU A 188 0.28 16.56 11.93
N GLY A 189 0.98 15.61 12.55
CA GLY A 189 0.39 14.41 13.14
C GLY A 189 -0.11 13.39 12.10
N ILE A 190 0.40 13.45 10.86
CA ILE A 190 0.05 12.52 9.79
C ILE A 190 0.94 11.26 9.93
N PRO A 191 0.35 10.06 10.11
CA PRO A 191 1.10 8.81 10.13
C PRO A 191 1.91 8.56 8.85
N THR A 192 3.05 7.89 9.01
CA THR A 192 3.98 7.57 7.94
C THR A 192 4.27 6.07 7.89
N THR A 193 4.27 5.51 6.69
CA THR A 193 4.85 4.20 6.38
C THR A 193 5.99 4.39 5.38
N ILE A 194 7.06 3.61 5.49
CA ILE A 194 8.26 3.79 4.66
C ILE A 194 8.71 2.44 4.13
N HIS A 195 8.86 2.32 2.81
CA HIS A 195 9.55 1.19 2.20
C HIS A 195 11.03 1.24 2.62
N CYS A 196 11.50 0.17 3.26
CA CYS A 196 12.81 0.16 3.90
C CYS A 196 13.54 -1.15 3.62
N GLY A 197 14.81 -1.05 3.25
CA GLY A 197 15.68 -2.22 3.07
C GLY A 197 15.22 -3.17 1.97
N GLU A 198 14.61 -2.68 0.89
CA GLU A 198 14.37 -3.47 -0.33
C GLU A 198 15.68 -3.84 -1.04
N VAL A 199 16.71 -3.00 -0.87
CA VAL A 199 18.08 -3.22 -1.33
C VAL A 199 19.08 -2.94 -0.19
N PRO A 200 20.32 -3.47 -0.24
CA PRO A 200 21.32 -3.18 0.77
C PRO A 200 21.71 -1.70 0.81
N ASN A 201 21.33 -0.99 1.89
CA ASN A 201 21.73 0.40 2.14
C ASN A 201 21.77 0.71 3.63
N ARG A 202 22.85 0.31 4.32
CA ARG A 202 22.93 0.40 5.79
C ARG A 202 22.72 1.81 6.35
N LYS A 203 23.28 2.84 5.69
CA LYS A 203 23.16 4.24 6.16
C LYS A 203 21.71 4.70 6.13
N GLU A 204 21.01 4.42 5.03
CA GLU A 204 19.61 4.80 4.85
C GLU A 204 18.68 4.00 5.76
N ILE A 205 18.87 2.69 5.88
CA ILE A 205 18.06 1.84 6.78
C ILE A 205 18.18 2.32 8.23
N GLN A 206 19.41 2.64 8.69
CA GLN A 206 19.61 3.20 10.03
C GLN A 206 18.87 4.53 10.22
N ALA A 207 18.94 5.42 9.23
CA ALA A 207 18.26 6.72 9.26
C ALA A 207 16.73 6.59 9.26
N MET A 208 16.18 5.68 8.46
CA MET A 208 14.74 5.36 8.47
C MET A 208 14.30 4.78 9.83
N LEU A 209 15.12 3.92 10.44
CA LEU A 209 14.85 3.41 11.80
C LEU A 209 14.98 4.50 12.87
N ASP A 210 15.90 5.47 12.74
CA ASP A 210 16.02 6.61 13.65
C ASP A 210 14.85 7.58 13.55
N PHE A 211 14.24 7.70 12.36
CA PHE A 211 13.05 8.51 12.15
C PHE A 211 11.82 7.97 12.91
N CYS A 212 11.79 6.66 13.14
CA CYS A 212 10.70 5.92 13.79
C CYS A 212 9.34 6.16 13.11
N PRO A 213 9.15 5.71 11.84
CA PRO A 213 7.84 5.75 11.21
C PRO A 213 6.86 4.83 11.92
N GLN A 214 5.56 5.05 11.70
CA GLN A 214 4.51 4.23 12.31
C GLN A 214 4.48 2.81 11.75
N ARG A 215 4.94 2.59 10.51
CA ARG A 215 5.15 1.26 9.91
C ARG A 215 6.35 1.26 8.95
N LEU A 216 6.86 0.07 8.66
CA LEU A 216 7.87 -0.16 7.62
C LEU A 216 7.40 -1.23 6.63
N GLY A 217 7.68 -1.02 5.34
CA GLY A 217 7.47 -2.01 4.29
C GLY A 217 8.73 -2.82 3.98
N HIS A 218 8.54 -4.09 3.65
CA HIS A 218 9.55 -5.05 3.17
C HIS A 218 10.64 -5.47 4.15
N VAL A 219 11.54 -4.59 4.61
CA VAL A 219 12.68 -4.88 5.51
C VAL A 219 13.52 -6.12 5.12
N CYS A 220 13.84 -6.26 3.83
CA CYS A 220 14.52 -7.44 3.29
C CYS A 220 16.03 -7.50 3.58
N CYS A 221 16.71 -6.36 3.62
CA CYS A 221 18.18 -6.24 3.64
C CYS A 221 18.70 -5.60 4.93
N LEU A 222 18.26 -6.08 6.09
CA LEU A 222 18.74 -5.64 7.41
C LEU A 222 19.89 -6.53 7.91
N ASP A 223 20.93 -5.92 8.49
CA ASP A 223 21.95 -6.64 9.27
C ASP A 223 21.53 -6.74 10.76
N ASP A 224 22.32 -7.46 11.56
CA ASP A 224 22.02 -7.76 12.97
C ASP A 224 21.72 -6.51 13.83
N GLU A 225 22.41 -5.39 13.57
CA GLU A 225 22.22 -4.14 14.30
C GLU A 225 20.87 -3.49 13.96
N GLU A 226 20.51 -3.45 12.68
CA GLU A 226 19.24 -2.91 12.21
C GLU A 226 18.07 -3.80 12.66
N TRP A 227 18.22 -5.13 12.64
CA TRP A 227 17.23 -6.06 13.20
C TRP A 227 16.99 -5.81 14.70
N LYS A 228 18.07 -5.63 15.46
CA LYS A 228 17.98 -5.33 16.89
C LYS A 228 17.22 -4.03 17.14
N LYS A 229 17.52 -2.99 16.35
CA LYS A 229 16.89 -1.67 16.45
C LYS A 229 15.41 -1.70 16.04
N LEU A 230 15.07 -2.39 14.95
CA LEU A 230 13.68 -2.61 14.52
C LEU A 230 12.86 -3.25 15.65
N LYS A 231 13.35 -4.38 16.19
CA LYS A 231 12.68 -5.12 17.26
C LYS A 231 12.55 -4.32 18.55
N SER A 232 13.57 -3.54 18.93
CA SER A 232 13.49 -2.67 20.12
C SER A 232 12.53 -1.50 19.96
N SER A 233 12.33 -1.03 18.72
CA SER A 233 11.44 0.10 18.42
C SER A 233 9.99 -0.35 18.21
N VAL A 234 9.75 -1.66 18.09
CA VAL A 234 8.41 -2.25 17.98
C VAL A 234 7.62 -1.70 16.78
N ILE A 235 8.32 -1.28 15.72
CA ILE A 235 7.71 -0.74 14.50
C ILE A 235 7.07 -1.89 13.70
N PRO A 236 5.75 -1.87 13.43
CA PRO A 236 5.10 -2.89 12.62
C PRO A 236 5.66 -2.99 11.21
N VAL A 237 5.73 -4.23 10.72
CA VAL A 237 6.24 -4.55 9.38
C VAL A 237 5.11 -4.99 8.45
N GLU A 238 5.00 -4.34 7.29
CA GLU A 238 4.15 -4.72 6.17
C GLU A 238 4.91 -5.78 5.35
N ILE A 239 4.47 -7.04 5.43
CA ILE A 239 5.13 -8.21 4.83
C ILE A 239 4.54 -8.50 3.45
N CYS A 240 5.39 -8.52 2.43
CA CYS A 240 4.99 -8.68 1.03
C CYS A 240 5.63 -9.94 0.43
N LEU A 241 5.16 -11.13 0.83
CA LEU A 241 5.81 -12.43 0.58
C LEU A 241 6.11 -12.67 -0.91
N THR A 242 5.10 -12.61 -1.77
CA THR A 242 5.27 -12.86 -3.21
C THR A 242 6.17 -11.79 -3.83
N SER A 243 5.95 -10.52 -3.51
CA SER A 243 6.77 -9.40 -4.00
C SER A 243 8.24 -9.60 -3.65
N ASN A 244 8.56 -9.90 -2.39
CA ASN A 244 9.93 -10.06 -1.92
C ASN A 244 10.66 -11.22 -2.60
N VAL A 245 9.98 -12.34 -2.91
CA VAL A 245 10.57 -13.44 -3.69
C VAL A 245 10.78 -13.04 -5.15
N MET A 246 9.77 -12.44 -5.78
CA MET A 246 9.80 -12.11 -7.22
C MET A 246 10.84 -11.02 -7.54
N THR A 247 10.99 -10.04 -6.65
CA THR A 247 11.94 -8.93 -6.80
C THR A 247 13.38 -9.30 -6.39
N GLY A 248 13.56 -10.43 -5.71
CA GLY A 248 14.85 -10.90 -5.22
C GLY A 248 15.26 -10.37 -3.84
N GLY A 249 14.35 -9.73 -3.11
CA GLY A 249 14.55 -9.30 -1.71
C GLY A 249 14.73 -10.48 -0.74
N THR A 250 14.12 -11.63 -1.04
CA THR A 250 14.41 -12.90 -0.34
C THR A 250 14.55 -14.04 -1.35
N PRO A 251 15.45 -15.01 -1.14
CA PRO A 251 15.66 -16.11 -2.10
C PRO A 251 14.50 -17.09 -2.19
N SER A 252 13.71 -17.28 -1.13
CA SER A 252 12.53 -18.14 -1.12
C SER A 252 11.62 -17.82 0.07
N LEU A 253 10.39 -18.33 0.05
CA LEU A 253 9.45 -18.13 1.15
C LEU A 253 9.96 -18.74 2.46
N GLU A 254 10.63 -19.90 2.42
CA GLU A 254 11.15 -20.58 3.62
C GLU A 254 12.24 -19.78 4.34
N LEU A 255 12.92 -18.89 3.63
CA LEU A 255 13.98 -18.02 4.13
C LEU A 255 13.48 -16.60 4.42
N HIS A 256 12.18 -16.33 4.29
CA HIS A 256 11.61 -15.02 4.55
C HIS A 256 11.69 -14.67 6.04
N HIS A 257 12.04 -13.41 6.33
CA HIS A 257 12.10 -12.86 7.69
C HIS A 257 10.73 -12.83 8.40
N PHE A 258 9.64 -13.20 7.73
CA PHE A 258 8.32 -13.37 8.33
C PHE A 258 8.40 -14.37 9.49
N ALA A 259 9.11 -15.49 9.30
CA ALA A 259 9.20 -16.54 10.32
C ALA A 259 9.84 -16.01 11.61
N ASP A 260 10.92 -15.24 11.51
CA ASP A 260 11.60 -14.67 12.67
C ASP A 260 10.72 -13.64 13.39
N LEU A 261 10.10 -12.71 12.64
CA LEU A 261 9.20 -11.70 13.22
C LEU A 261 7.97 -12.35 13.89
N TYR A 262 7.35 -13.33 13.23
CA TYR A 262 6.22 -14.07 13.79
C TYR A 262 6.59 -14.84 15.06
N ASN A 263 7.70 -15.59 15.05
CA ASN A 263 8.16 -16.38 16.19
C ASN A 263 8.58 -15.51 17.39
N THR A 264 9.11 -14.32 17.13
CA THR A 264 9.47 -13.34 18.16
C THR A 264 8.29 -12.45 18.59
N LYS A 265 7.10 -12.67 18.02
CA LYS A 265 5.87 -11.88 18.27
C LYS A 265 6.06 -10.39 17.99
N HIS A 266 6.91 -10.06 17.02
CA HIS A 266 7.06 -8.70 16.54
C HIS A 266 5.82 -8.30 15.72
N PRO A 267 5.33 -7.06 15.86
CA PRO A 267 4.23 -6.53 15.05
C PRO A 267 4.44 -6.70 13.55
N LEU A 268 3.52 -7.38 12.87
CA LEU A 268 3.55 -7.54 11.43
C LEU A 268 2.15 -7.72 10.84
N SER A 269 2.00 -7.42 9.56
CA SER A 269 0.79 -7.65 8.77
C SER A 269 1.17 -8.22 7.40
N ILE A 270 0.33 -9.10 6.84
CA ILE A 270 0.54 -9.64 5.49
C ILE A 270 -0.13 -8.68 4.49
N CYS A 271 0.58 -8.27 3.45
CA CYS A 271 0.16 -7.35 2.41
C CYS A 271 0.43 -7.93 1.02
N THR A 272 -0.31 -7.46 0.01
CA THR A 272 -0.12 -7.90 -1.38
C THR A 272 1.01 -7.19 -2.10
N ASP A 273 1.42 -6.01 -1.60
CA ASP A 273 2.12 -5.02 -2.41
C ASP A 273 1.29 -4.74 -3.68
N ASP A 274 1.81 -5.01 -4.87
CA ASP A 274 1.10 -4.91 -6.14
C ASP A 274 0.46 -6.23 -6.60
N SER A 275 -0.79 -6.49 -6.20
CA SER A 275 -1.54 -7.71 -6.58
C SER A 275 -1.57 -7.96 -8.09
N GLY A 276 -1.76 -6.91 -8.89
CA GLY A 276 -1.76 -6.99 -10.36
C GLY A 276 -0.39 -7.28 -10.96
N LEU A 277 0.67 -6.63 -10.48
CA LEU A 277 2.03 -6.79 -11.01
C LEU A 277 2.59 -8.19 -10.72
N PHE A 278 2.35 -8.69 -9.51
CA PHE A 278 2.85 -9.97 -9.02
C PHE A 278 1.86 -11.13 -9.21
N SER A 279 0.68 -10.87 -9.79
CA SER A 279 -0.36 -11.88 -10.05
C SER A 279 -0.73 -12.68 -8.79
N THR A 280 -0.94 -11.98 -7.68
CA THR A 280 -1.34 -12.55 -6.39
C THR A 280 -2.62 -11.90 -5.86
N SER A 281 -3.12 -12.38 -4.72
CA SER A 281 -4.23 -11.79 -3.97
C SER A 281 -3.95 -11.89 -2.47
N LEU A 282 -4.66 -11.14 -1.62
CA LEU A 282 -4.40 -11.21 -0.18
C LEU A 282 -4.67 -12.62 0.36
N SER A 283 -5.71 -13.28 -0.12
CA SER A 283 -6.01 -14.68 0.22
C SER A 283 -4.85 -15.62 -0.12
N ASN A 284 -4.20 -15.40 -1.27
CA ASN A 284 -3.03 -16.17 -1.66
C ASN A 284 -1.84 -15.88 -0.73
N GLU A 285 -1.57 -14.63 -0.36
CA GLU A 285 -0.48 -14.31 0.58
C GLU A 285 -0.69 -14.98 1.96
N TYR A 286 -1.92 -14.99 2.49
CA TYR A 286 -2.23 -15.75 3.72
C TYR A 286 -2.07 -17.27 3.53
N TYR A 287 -2.43 -17.79 2.36
CA TYR A 287 -2.22 -19.21 2.03
C TYR A 287 -0.73 -19.57 1.96
N LEU A 288 0.11 -18.71 1.37
CA LEU A 288 1.56 -18.88 1.33
C LEU A 288 2.14 -18.86 2.74
N ALA A 289 1.75 -17.89 3.57
CA ALA A 289 2.18 -17.85 4.97
C ALA A 289 1.78 -19.14 5.73
N ALA A 290 0.54 -19.60 5.55
CA ALA A 290 0.05 -20.82 6.20
C ALA A 290 0.80 -22.07 5.77
N SER A 291 0.97 -22.25 4.45
CA SER A 291 1.58 -23.46 3.88
C SER A 291 3.09 -23.53 4.08
N THR A 292 3.79 -22.40 3.99
CA THR A 292 5.25 -22.33 4.19
C THR A 292 5.63 -22.43 5.67
N PHE A 293 4.92 -21.73 6.57
CA PHE A 293 5.31 -21.63 7.98
C PHE A 293 4.47 -22.51 8.92
N GLY A 294 3.55 -23.32 8.38
CA GLY A 294 2.77 -24.29 9.14
C GLY A 294 1.74 -23.68 10.09
N LEU A 295 1.18 -22.52 9.75
CA LEU A 295 0.23 -21.81 10.61
C LEU A 295 -1.14 -22.50 10.61
N SER A 296 -1.70 -22.69 11.80
CA SER A 296 -3.08 -23.15 11.98
C SER A 296 -4.11 -22.08 11.64
N LYS A 297 -5.37 -22.48 11.43
CA LYS A 297 -6.48 -21.53 11.20
C LYS A 297 -6.62 -20.49 12.32
N THR A 298 -6.41 -20.90 13.56
CA THR A 298 -6.49 -20.00 14.73
C THR A 298 -5.36 -18.98 14.73
N GLU A 299 -4.16 -19.38 14.31
CA GLU A 299 -3.01 -18.49 14.17
C GLU A 299 -3.20 -17.49 13.04
N LEU A 300 -3.68 -17.94 11.87
CA LEU A 300 -4.02 -17.04 10.77
C LEU A 300 -5.08 -16.02 11.17
N PHE A 301 -6.12 -16.45 11.90
CA PHE A 301 -7.14 -15.53 12.39
C PHE A 301 -6.56 -14.47 13.33
N ARG A 302 -5.70 -14.87 14.28
CA ARG A 302 -5.03 -13.94 15.20
C ARG A 302 -4.07 -13.00 14.48
N LEU A 303 -3.38 -13.50 13.45
CA LEU A 303 -2.51 -12.69 12.63
C LEU A 303 -3.30 -11.60 11.88
N ALA A 304 -4.40 -11.97 11.24
CA ALA A 304 -5.30 -11.02 10.59
C ALA A 304 -5.93 -10.03 11.56
N GLN A 305 -6.35 -10.51 12.74
CA GLN A 305 -6.92 -9.65 13.79
C GLN A 305 -5.87 -8.66 14.34
N GLY A 306 -4.63 -9.10 14.55
CA GLY A 306 -3.56 -8.26 15.07
C GLY A 306 -3.19 -7.10 14.16
N ALA A 307 -3.41 -7.24 12.84
CA ALA A 307 -3.16 -6.15 11.90
C ALA A 307 -4.02 -4.90 12.14
N VAL A 308 -5.18 -5.05 12.82
CA VAL A 308 -6.05 -3.94 13.20
C VAL A 308 -5.33 -2.94 14.11
N GLU A 309 -4.41 -3.40 14.96
CA GLU A 309 -3.64 -2.53 15.88
C GLU A 309 -2.66 -1.60 15.15
N PHE A 310 -2.41 -1.83 13.87
CA PHE A 310 -1.40 -1.10 13.09
C PHE A 310 -2.00 -0.26 11.96
N VAL A 311 -3.32 -0.26 11.79
CA VAL A 311 -3.97 0.62 10.81
C VAL A 311 -3.83 2.08 11.23
N PHE A 312 -3.88 3.00 10.28
CA PHE A 312 -3.85 4.44 10.54
C PHE A 312 -5.24 5.03 10.78
N ALA A 313 -6.30 4.21 10.72
CA ALA A 313 -7.65 4.67 11.04
C ALA A 313 -7.76 5.05 12.52
N ASP A 314 -8.65 6.01 12.79
CA ASP A 314 -8.99 6.41 14.15
C ASP A 314 -9.66 5.25 14.93
N ASP A 315 -9.67 5.35 16.26
CA ASP A 315 -10.26 4.36 17.18
C ASP A 315 -11.81 4.25 17.09
N GLU A 316 -12.47 5.09 16.27
CA GLU A 316 -13.92 5.17 16.10
C GLU A 316 -14.47 4.31 14.94
#